data_AF-X1J9L5-F1
#
_entry.id   AF-X1J9L5-F1
#
_cell.length_a   1.000
_cell.length_b   1.000
_cell.length_c   1.000
_cell.angle_alpha   90.00
_cell.angle_beta   90.00
_cell.angle_gamma   90.00
#
_symmetry.space_group_name_H-M   'P 1'
#
loop_
_entity.id
_entity.type
_entity.pdbx_description
1 polymer ?
#
loop_
_entity_poly.entity_id
_entity_poly.type
_entity_poly.pdbx_seq_one_letter_code
_entity_poly.pdbx_strand_id
1 'polypeptide(L)'
;FKKRLFEEFGVRSHLYENLWDYEQYVRLAPVAIAALKAIGAAKESTVIISHEFMGMPTALAAILEPTCDFRTVFCAHEVATMRRIVEEHPGHDTMFYNVIKQAHNDNLYVNEVFGDQSSFFKHALVEASKYCDRIYAVGDYVLRELRFLAPEFETANIDIVYNGIPAYQISIAEKLTSKEKLQLYCENLLGYKPDFVFTHVTRMVQSKGLWRDLRVLEHIEKEFRTQDKTGV
;
A
#
# COMPACT_ATOMS: atom_id res chain seq x y z
N PHE A 1 -12.07 15.73 -19.41
CA PHE A 1 -11.46 15.30 -18.12
C PHE A 1 -9.95 15.14 -18.23
N LYS A 2 -9.40 14.16 -18.98
CA LYS A 2 -7.94 13.96 -19.17
C LYS A 2 -7.13 15.24 -19.48
N LYS A 3 -7.63 16.11 -20.35
CA LYS A 3 -7.02 17.42 -20.64
C LYS A 3 -6.79 18.24 -19.36
N ARG A 4 -7.83 18.38 -18.52
CA ARG A 4 -7.75 19.09 -17.24
C ARG A 4 -6.82 18.41 -16.23
N LEU A 5 -6.75 17.07 -16.24
CA LEU A 5 -5.78 16.35 -15.40
C LEU A 5 -4.33 16.72 -15.74
N PHE A 6 -4.03 16.96 -17.02
CA PHE A 6 -2.72 17.45 -17.43
C PHE A 6 -2.51 18.92 -17.06
N GLU A 7 -3.48 19.78 -17.38
CA GLU A 7 -3.37 21.24 -17.15
C GLU A 7 -3.23 21.60 -15.67
N GLU A 8 -3.97 20.92 -14.78
CA GLU A 8 -4.06 21.30 -13.37
C GLU A 8 -3.14 20.46 -12.48
N PHE A 9 -2.86 19.21 -12.86
CA PHE A 9 -2.13 18.26 -12.01
C PHE A 9 -0.89 17.65 -12.68
N GLY A 10 -0.62 17.94 -13.96
CA GLY A 10 0.52 17.37 -14.69
C GLY A 10 0.37 15.90 -15.09
N VAL A 11 -0.81 15.29 -14.92
CA VAL A 11 -1.02 13.87 -15.24
C VAL A 11 -1.10 13.65 -16.76
N ARG A 12 0.00 13.11 -17.32
CA ARG A 12 0.20 12.86 -18.76
C ARG A 12 -0.56 11.63 -19.26
N SER A 13 -1.90 11.73 -19.30
CA SER A 13 -2.80 10.62 -19.69
C SER A 13 -2.46 9.91 -21.01
N HIS A 14 -1.85 10.61 -21.97
CA HIS A 14 -1.45 10.04 -23.27
C HIS A 14 -0.39 8.93 -23.15
N LEU A 15 0.34 8.88 -22.03
CA LEU A 15 1.32 7.82 -21.75
C LEU A 15 0.67 6.51 -21.30
N TYR A 16 -0.59 6.55 -20.86
CA TYR A 16 -1.23 5.46 -20.10
C TYR A 16 -2.56 4.99 -20.69
N GLU A 17 -3.08 5.67 -21.72
CA GLU A 17 -4.44 5.41 -22.23
C GLU A 17 -4.62 4.06 -22.92
N ASN A 18 -3.52 3.36 -23.21
CA ASN A 18 -3.51 1.97 -23.67
C ASN A 18 -3.64 0.96 -22.51
N LEU A 19 -3.55 1.40 -21.26
CA LEU A 19 -3.66 0.56 -20.06
C LEU A 19 -5.09 0.61 -19.54
N TRP A 20 -5.77 -0.54 -19.55
CA TRP A 20 -7.15 -0.63 -19.07
C TRP A 20 -7.29 -0.20 -17.61
N ASP A 21 -6.37 -0.61 -16.75
CA ASP A 21 -6.37 -0.24 -15.33
C ASP A 21 -6.38 1.28 -15.13
N TYR A 22 -5.64 2.03 -15.96
CA TYR A 22 -5.67 3.50 -15.91
C TYR A 22 -7.00 4.04 -16.44
N GLU A 23 -7.40 3.60 -17.64
CA GLU A 23 -8.61 4.07 -18.31
C GLU A 23 -9.87 3.86 -17.48
N GLN A 24 -9.99 2.71 -16.81
CA GLN A 24 -11.15 2.36 -16.00
C GLN A 24 -11.40 3.42 -14.93
N TYR A 25 -10.41 3.73 -14.09
CA TYR A 25 -10.59 4.66 -12.98
C TYR A 25 -10.77 6.11 -13.47
N VAL A 26 -10.03 6.51 -14.51
CA VAL A 26 -10.13 7.86 -15.07
C VAL A 26 -11.48 8.11 -15.74
N ARG A 27 -12.09 7.10 -16.37
CA ARG A 27 -13.42 7.23 -16.98
C ARG A 27 -14.54 7.24 -15.95
N LEU A 28 -14.40 6.49 -14.86
CA LEU A 28 -15.40 6.43 -13.79
C LEU A 28 -15.49 7.73 -12.99
N ALA A 29 -14.38 8.45 -12.83
CA ALA A 29 -14.30 9.66 -12.00
C ALA A 29 -15.37 10.74 -12.29
N PRO A 30 -15.53 11.27 -13.52
CA PRO A 30 -16.55 12.30 -13.77
C PRO A 30 -17.98 11.75 -13.60
N VAL A 31 -18.20 10.46 -13.87
CA VAL A 31 -19.50 9.81 -13.68
C VAL A 31 -19.84 9.71 -12.19
N ALA A 32 -18.86 9.41 -11.35
CA ALA A 32 -19.04 9.39 -9.90
C ALA A 32 -19.45 10.77 -9.36
N ILE A 33 -18.81 11.86 -9.82
CA ILE A 33 -19.19 13.22 -9.44
C ILE A 33 -20.63 13.55 -9.91
N ALA A 34 -20.98 13.19 -11.15
CA ALA A 34 -22.34 13.40 -11.66
C ALA A 34 -23.39 12.62 -10.85
N ALA A 35 -23.09 11.38 -10.46
CA ALA A 35 -23.97 10.56 -9.62
C ALA A 35 -24.16 11.17 -8.23
N LEU A 36 -23.09 11.63 -7.59
CA LEU A 36 -23.16 12.32 -6.29
C LEU A 36 -24.06 13.55 -6.35
N LYS A 37 -23.97 14.34 -7.42
CA LYS A 37 -24.89 15.47 -7.65
C LYS A 37 -26.33 15.03 -7.83
N ALA A 38 -26.57 14.01 -8.67
CA ALA A 38 -27.90 13.52 -8.97
C ALA A 38 -28.65 12.98 -7.74
N ILE A 39 -27.95 12.34 -6.80
CA ILE A 39 -28.53 11.83 -5.56
C ILE A 39 -28.59 12.89 -4.43
N GLY A 40 -28.20 14.13 -4.70
CA GLY A 40 -28.18 15.21 -3.71
C GLY A 40 -27.10 15.04 -2.64
N ALA A 41 -26.06 14.24 -2.90
CA ALA A 41 -24.92 14.02 -2.01
C ALA A 41 -23.75 14.97 -2.26
N ALA A 42 -23.81 15.84 -3.28
CA ALA A 42 -22.81 16.89 -3.52
C ALA A 42 -23.16 18.17 -2.75
N LYS A 43 -22.84 18.21 -1.45
CA LYS A 43 -23.06 19.34 -0.54
C LYS A 43 -21.72 19.90 -0.07
N GLU A 44 -21.72 21.08 0.53
CA GLU A 44 -20.50 21.72 1.08
C GLU A 44 -19.79 20.88 2.17
N SER A 45 -20.51 19.95 2.81
CA SER A 45 -19.95 19.04 3.81
C SER A 45 -19.47 17.70 3.24
N THR A 46 -19.47 17.53 1.92
CA THR A 46 -19.19 16.22 1.31
C THR A 46 -17.68 16.00 1.20
N VAL A 47 -17.23 14.93 1.84
CA VAL A 47 -15.82 14.49 1.78
C VAL A 47 -15.70 13.31 0.83
N ILE A 48 -14.82 13.43 -0.16
CA ILE A 48 -14.41 12.33 -1.03
C ILE A 48 -13.15 11.70 -0.45
N ILE A 49 -13.29 10.46 0.02
CA ILE A 49 -12.17 9.66 0.52
C ILE A 49 -11.73 8.71 -0.59
N SER A 50 -10.58 9.02 -1.19
CA SER A 50 -9.94 8.22 -2.22
C SER A 50 -9.05 7.16 -1.59
N HIS A 51 -9.41 5.88 -1.73
CA HIS A 51 -8.54 4.78 -1.34
C HIS A 51 -7.61 4.39 -2.49
N GLU A 52 -6.31 4.39 -2.22
CA GLU A 52 -5.27 4.02 -3.17
C GLU A 52 -5.27 4.84 -4.48
N PHE A 53 -4.31 4.56 -5.37
CA PHE A 53 -4.21 5.19 -6.68
C PHE A 53 -5.52 5.09 -7.50
N MET A 54 -6.37 4.11 -7.19
CA MET A 54 -7.62 3.82 -7.88
C MET A 54 -8.70 4.88 -7.58
N GLY A 55 -8.74 5.41 -6.36
CA GLY A 55 -9.68 6.47 -5.99
C GLY A 55 -9.26 7.86 -6.47
N MET A 56 -7.97 8.05 -6.77
CA MET A 56 -7.39 9.36 -7.04
C MET A 56 -8.06 10.09 -8.19
N PRO A 57 -8.39 9.46 -9.33
CA PRO A 57 -9.13 10.14 -10.38
C PRO A 57 -10.45 10.79 -9.91
N THR A 58 -11.20 10.16 -9.00
CA THR A 58 -12.44 10.72 -8.46
C THR A 58 -12.17 11.90 -7.53
N ALA A 59 -11.14 11.85 -6.68
CA ALA A 59 -10.74 12.99 -5.85
C ALA A 59 -10.29 14.17 -6.72
N LEU A 60 -9.47 13.93 -7.75
CA LEU A 60 -9.06 14.95 -8.71
C LEU A 60 -10.26 15.52 -9.48
N ALA A 61 -11.24 14.69 -9.86
CA ALA A 61 -12.48 15.18 -10.46
C ALA A 61 -13.29 16.07 -9.52
N ALA A 62 -13.28 15.78 -8.21
CA ALA A 62 -13.90 16.62 -7.19
C ALA A 62 -13.22 17.98 -7.08
N ILE A 63 -11.88 18.01 -7.05
CA ILE A 63 -11.10 19.27 -7.03
C ILE A 63 -11.41 20.11 -8.26
N LEU A 64 -11.61 19.45 -9.41
CA LEU A 64 -11.95 20.10 -10.67
C LEU A 64 -13.41 20.54 -10.78
N GLU A 65 -14.28 20.24 -9.82
CA GLU A 65 -15.72 20.51 -9.91
C GLU A 65 -16.06 21.93 -9.40
N PRO A 66 -16.40 22.89 -10.29
CA PRO A 66 -16.57 24.28 -9.88
C PRO A 66 -17.87 24.56 -9.12
N THR A 67 -18.86 23.66 -9.19
CA THR A 67 -20.19 23.90 -8.61
C THR A 67 -20.37 23.28 -7.22
N CYS A 68 -19.36 22.61 -6.70
CA CYS A 68 -19.42 21.93 -5.41
C CYS A 68 -18.10 22.11 -4.65
N ASP A 69 -18.17 22.48 -3.37
CA ASP A 69 -17.00 22.56 -2.49
C ASP A 69 -16.73 21.21 -1.83
N PHE A 70 -16.19 20.26 -2.60
CA PHE A 70 -15.82 18.95 -2.06
C PHE A 70 -14.52 19.05 -1.25
N ARG A 71 -14.50 18.40 -0.08
CA ARG A 71 -13.24 18.09 0.60
C ARG A 71 -12.70 16.77 0.12
N THR A 72 -11.39 16.66 -0.01
CA THR A 72 -10.71 15.50 -0.59
C THR A 72 -9.66 14.94 0.34
N VAL A 73 -9.71 13.62 0.52
CA VAL A 73 -8.73 12.89 1.31
C VAL A 73 -8.19 11.73 0.51
N PHE A 74 -6.87 11.64 0.40
CA PHE A 74 -6.21 10.46 -0.15
C PHE A 74 -5.79 9.51 0.96
N CYS A 75 -6.24 8.25 0.93
CA CYS A 75 -5.89 7.20 1.88
C CYS A 75 -4.92 6.22 1.21
N ALA A 76 -3.65 6.31 1.60
CA ALA A 76 -2.54 5.47 1.14
C ALA A 76 -2.36 4.26 2.06
N HIS A 77 -2.69 3.07 1.57
CA HIS A 77 -2.35 1.79 2.21
C HIS A 77 -0.96 1.30 1.78
N GLU A 78 -0.51 1.69 0.59
CA GLU A 78 0.85 1.57 0.09
C GLU A 78 1.22 2.79 -0.77
N VAL A 79 2.52 3.00 -1.01
CA VAL A 79 2.98 3.91 -2.07
C VAL A 79 3.36 3.06 -3.28
N ALA A 80 2.48 2.99 -4.27
CA ALA A 80 2.62 2.08 -5.42
C ALA A 80 3.99 2.17 -6.12
N THR A 81 4.55 3.39 -6.24
CA THR A 81 5.89 3.63 -6.77
C THR A 81 6.97 2.90 -5.96
N MET A 82 6.92 3.01 -4.63
CA MET A 82 7.92 2.41 -3.75
C MET A 82 7.82 0.89 -3.75
N ARG A 83 6.60 0.35 -3.77
CA ARG A 83 6.40 -1.09 -3.89
C ARG A 83 7.06 -1.66 -5.15
N ARG A 84 6.92 -0.98 -6.29
CA ARG A 84 7.57 -1.39 -7.54
C ARG A 84 9.09 -1.42 -7.38
N ILE A 85 9.68 -0.37 -6.80
CA ILE A 85 11.13 -0.28 -6.56
C ILE A 85 11.60 -1.41 -5.62
N VAL A 86 10.89 -1.65 -4.53
CA VAL A 86 11.22 -2.70 -3.55
C VAL A 86 11.12 -4.09 -4.17
N GLU A 87 10.11 -4.36 -5.00
CA GLU A 87 9.94 -5.66 -5.62
C GLU A 87 10.92 -5.90 -6.79
N GLU A 88 11.22 -4.88 -7.60
CA GLU A 88 12.08 -5.01 -8.78
C GLU A 88 13.59 -4.91 -8.47
N HIS A 89 13.99 -4.20 -7.42
CA HIS A 89 15.41 -4.05 -7.08
C HIS A 89 15.94 -5.26 -6.28
N PRO A 90 17.13 -5.82 -6.62
CA PRO A 90 17.66 -7.04 -5.97
C PRO A 90 17.91 -6.89 -4.46
N GLY A 91 18.12 -5.66 -4.00
CA GLY A 91 18.31 -5.34 -2.58
C GLY A 91 17.02 -5.22 -1.76
N HIS A 92 15.85 -5.24 -2.39
CA HIS A 92 14.52 -5.15 -1.77
C HIS A 92 14.40 -4.05 -0.70
N ASP A 93 13.58 -4.30 0.32
CA ASP A 93 13.36 -3.46 1.50
C ASP A 93 14.66 -3.22 2.29
N THR A 94 15.57 -4.20 2.32
CA THR A 94 16.86 -4.08 3.02
C THR A 94 17.77 -3.00 2.44
N MET A 95 17.72 -2.79 1.13
CA MET A 95 18.37 -1.66 0.48
C MET A 95 17.50 -0.41 0.62
N PHE A 96 16.23 -0.52 0.22
CA PHE A 96 15.34 0.61 0.01
C PHE A 96 15.23 1.50 1.27
N TYR A 97 14.94 0.91 2.43
CA TYR A 97 14.74 1.71 3.65
C TYR A 97 16.03 2.38 4.18
N ASN A 98 17.19 1.82 3.85
CA ASN A 98 18.48 2.45 4.15
C ASN A 98 18.77 3.59 3.18
N VAL A 99 18.47 3.40 1.89
CA VAL A 99 18.67 4.43 0.86
C VAL A 99 17.75 5.62 1.10
N ILE A 100 16.45 5.44 1.34
CA ILE A 100 15.56 6.60 1.58
C ILE A 100 15.97 7.37 2.83
N LYS A 101 16.50 6.68 3.85
CA LYS A 101 16.98 7.33 5.07
C LYS A 101 18.13 8.28 4.76
N GLN A 102 19.09 7.84 3.94
CA GLN A 102 20.19 8.70 3.50
C GLN A 102 19.70 9.80 2.57
N ALA A 103 18.84 9.48 1.61
CA ALA A 103 18.28 10.44 0.65
C ALA A 103 17.56 11.61 1.33
N HIS A 104 16.78 11.36 2.39
CA HIS A 104 16.15 12.42 3.19
C HIS A 104 17.18 13.37 3.83
N ASN A 105 18.32 12.87 4.32
CA ASN A 105 19.37 13.73 4.87
C ASN A 105 19.96 14.64 3.78
N ASP A 106 19.99 14.15 2.54
CA ASP A 106 20.57 14.83 1.39
C ASP A 106 19.53 15.65 0.59
N ASN A 107 18.27 15.70 1.05
CA ASN A 107 17.13 16.32 0.35
C ASN A 107 16.92 15.79 -1.09
N LEU A 108 17.13 14.49 -1.28
CA LEU A 108 16.90 13.78 -2.55
C LEU A 108 15.60 12.99 -2.49
N TYR A 109 14.91 12.89 -3.62
CA TYR A 109 13.62 12.23 -3.75
C TYR A 109 13.69 11.07 -4.75
N VAL A 110 12.55 10.42 -4.98
CA VAL A 110 12.47 9.18 -5.74
C VAL A 110 13.10 9.27 -7.13
N ASN A 111 12.92 10.38 -7.84
CA ASN A 111 13.39 10.52 -9.21
C ASN A 111 14.91 10.77 -9.28
N GLU A 112 15.49 11.45 -8.29
CA GLU A 112 16.94 11.67 -8.19
C GLU A 112 17.68 10.37 -7.82
N VAL A 113 17.05 9.52 -7.02
CA VAL A 113 17.68 8.29 -6.50
C VAL A 113 17.44 7.08 -7.41
N PHE A 114 16.22 6.93 -7.92
CA PHE A 114 15.78 5.74 -8.67
C PHE A 114 15.43 6.03 -10.13
N GLY A 115 15.65 7.26 -10.61
CA GLY A 115 15.37 7.70 -11.98
C GLY A 115 13.89 8.02 -12.22
N ASP A 116 13.57 8.47 -13.44
CA ASP A 116 12.23 8.91 -13.81
C ASP A 116 11.17 7.80 -13.67
N GLN A 117 10.18 8.04 -12.81
CA GLN A 117 9.06 7.12 -12.57
C GLN A 117 7.84 7.41 -13.45
N SER A 118 7.91 8.38 -14.36
CA SER A 118 6.75 8.86 -15.11
C SER A 118 6.13 7.87 -16.10
N SER A 119 6.84 6.80 -16.47
CA SER A 119 6.26 5.71 -17.27
C SER A 119 5.18 4.91 -16.51
N PHE A 120 5.14 5.03 -15.18
CA PHE A 120 4.23 4.28 -14.32
C PHE A 120 3.03 5.11 -13.92
N PHE A 121 1.86 4.86 -14.51
CA PHE A 121 0.67 5.68 -14.25
C PHE A 121 0.28 5.79 -12.76
N LYS A 122 0.55 4.75 -11.96
CA LYS A 122 0.26 4.77 -10.52
C LYS A 122 1.13 5.80 -9.79
N HIS A 123 2.36 6.01 -10.24
CA HIS A 123 3.21 7.08 -9.73
C HIS A 123 2.56 8.44 -9.98
N ALA A 124 2.16 8.74 -11.21
CA ALA A 124 1.53 10.02 -11.55
C ALA A 124 0.24 10.29 -10.75
N LEU A 125 -0.59 9.26 -10.51
CA LEU A 125 -1.81 9.40 -9.72
C LEU A 125 -1.52 9.58 -8.21
N VAL A 126 -0.55 8.84 -7.66
CA VAL A 126 -0.18 8.98 -6.24
C VAL A 126 0.53 10.31 -6.00
N GLU A 127 1.39 10.77 -6.90
CA GLU A 127 2.04 12.07 -6.79
C GLU A 127 1.01 13.21 -6.80
N ALA A 128 -0.04 13.10 -7.61
CA ALA A 128 -1.15 14.06 -7.64
C ALA A 128 -1.95 14.11 -6.33
N SER A 129 -1.72 13.21 -5.36
CA SER A 129 -2.35 13.32 -4.04
C SER A 129 -1.91 14.54 -3.24
N LYS A 130 -0.80 15.19 -3.60
CA LYS A 130 -0.38 16.47 -3.03
C LYS A 130 -1.41 17.60 -3.19
N TYR A 131 -2.36 17.44 -4.13
CA TYR A 131 -3.45 18.39 -4.35
C TYR A 131 -4.68 18.12 -3.48
N CYS A 132 -4.76 16.99 -2.77
CA CYS A 132 -5.86 16.74 -1.83
C CYS A 132 -5.75 17.62 -0.58
N ASP A 133 -6.88 17.94 0.06
CA ASP A 133 -6.89 18.72 1.31
C ASP A 133 -6.08 18.03 2.42
N ARG A 134 -6.07 16.69 2.42
CA ARG A 134 -5.39 15.84 3.41
C ARG A 134 -5.01 14.49 2.83
N ILE A 135 -3.97 13.89 3.40
CA ILE A 135 -3.54 12.53 3.10
C ILE A 135 -3.55 11.71 4.39
N TYR A 136 -4.03 10.47 4.32
CA TYR A 136 -3.94 9.47 5.38
C TYR A 136 -2.96 8.39 4.97
N ALA A 137 -1.92 8.19 5.78
CA ALA A 137 -0.96 7.10 5.63
C ALA A 137 -1.31 6.00 6.64
N VAL A 138 -1.43 4.74 6.22
CA VAL A 138 -1.83 3.66 7.16
C VAL A 138 -0.74 3.18 8.10
N GLY A 139 0.43 3.80 8.07
CA GLY A 139 1.54 3.52 8.98
C GLY A 139 2.75 4.39 8.71
N ASP A 140 3.73 4.28 9.61
CA ASP A 140 4.94 5.10 9.63
C ASP A 140 5.78 4.95 8.36
N TYR A 141 5.88 3.73 7.82
CA TYR A 141 6.60 3.50 6.57
C TYR A 141 5.92 4.16 5.38
N VAL A 142 4.59 4.09 5.28
CA VAL A 142 3.83 4.74 4.21
C VAL A 142 4.00 6.26 4.29
N LEU A 143 3.97 6.84 5.49
CA LEU A 143 4.27 8.26 5.68
C LEU A 143 5.66 8.61 5.13
N ARG A 144 6.69 7.87 5.54
CA ARG A 144 8.08 8.10 5.08
C ARG A 144 8.21 7.95 3.57
N GLU A 145 7.57 6.95 3.00
CA GLU A 145 7.55 6.71 1.55
C GLU A 145 6.84 7.84 0.78
N LEU A 146 5.76 8.40 1.33
CA LEU A 146 5.09 9.58 0.75
C LEU A 146 6.00 10.81 0.80
N ARG A 147 6.65 11.07 1.94
CA ARG A 147 7.60 12.20 2.07
C ARG A 147 8.79 12.07 1.10
N PHE A 148 9.21 10.84 0.77
CA PHE A 148 10.25 10.57 -0.21
C PHE A 148 9.80 10.74 -1.68
N LEU A 149 8.49 10.85 -1.95
CA LEU A 149 7.97 10.88 -3.32
C LEU A 149 8.36 12.16 -4.06
N ALA A 150 8.27 13.32 -3.42
CA ALA A 150 8.61 14.63 -3.97
C ALA A 150 8.70 15.67 -2.84
N PRO A 151 9.43 16.80 -3.00
CA PRO A 151 9.60 17.81 -1.95
C PRO A 151 8.29 18.41 -1.43
N GLU A 152 7.26 18.51 -2.26
CA GLU A 152 5.95 19.04 -1.85
C GLU A 152 5.28 18.16 -0.80
N PHE A 153 5.63 16.87 -0.76
CA PHE A 153 5.15 16.00 0.28
C PHE A 153 5.79 16.33 1.63
N GLU A 154 6.89 17.06 1.78
CA GLU A 154 7.49 17.40 3.08
C GLU A 154 6.62 18.34 3.93
N THR A 155 5.79 19.16 3.30
CA THR A 155 4.88 20.09 4.00
C THR A 155 3.40 19.72 3.85
N ALA A 156 3.09 18.62 3.16
CA ALA A 156 1.72 18.15 3.00
C ALA A 156 1.08 17.77 4.35
N ASN A 157 -0.24 17.96 4.45
CA ASN A 157 -1.04 17.55 5.60
C ASN A 157 -1.26 16.02 5.57
N ILE A 158 -0.34 15.27 6.18
CA ILE A 158 -0.40 13.82 6.25
C ILE A 158 -0.61 13.37 7.69
N ASP A 159 -1.71 12.69 7.97
CA ASP A 159 -1.97 12.02 9.25
C ASP A 159 -1.73 10.51 9.14
N ILE A 160 -1.21 9.89 10.20
CA ILE A 160 -1.11 8.44 10.28
C ILE A 160 -2.45 7.88 10.79
N VAL A 161 -3.06 6.98 10.01
CA VAL A 161 -4.35 6.34 10.33
C VAL A 161 -4.23 4.84 10.16
N TYR A 162 -3.91 4.12 11.24
CA TYR A 162 -3.72 2.67 11.20
C TYR A 162 -5.01 1.91 10.82
N ASN A 163 -4.84 0.84 10.05
CA ASN A 163 -5.93 -0.08 9.75
C ASN A 163 -6.36 -0.83 11.02
N GLY A 164 -7.59 -0.60 11.46
CA GLY A 164 -8.19 -1.34 12.56
C GLY A 164 -8.66 -2.74 12.14
N ILE A 165 -8.59 -3.70 13.08
CA ILE A 165 -9.22 -5.01 12.95
C ILE A 165 -10.13 -5.28 14.16
N PRO A 166 -11.21 -6.06 14.01
CA PRO A 166 -11.99 -6.50 15.17
C PRO A 166 -11.12 -7.30 16.16
N ALA A 167 -11.15 -6.91 17.44
CA ALA A 167 -10.38 -7.54 18.51
C ALA A 167 -11.20 -8.61 19.24
N TYR A 168 -11.55 -9.69 18.53
CA TYR A 168 -12.27 -10.82 19.13
C TYR A 168 -11.44 -11.46 20.25
N GLN A 169 -12.09 -11.76 21.36
CA GLN A 169 -11.45 -12.46 22.48
C GLN A 169 -11.51 -13.97 22.23
N ILE A 170 -10.39 -14.65 22.43
CA ILE A 170 -10.31 -16.11 22.37
C ILE A 170 -9.79 -16.64 23.70
N SER A 171 -10.32 -17.78 24.12
CA SER A 171 -9.84 -18.50 25.30
C SER A 171 -8.57 -19.29 24.99
N ILE A 172 -7.81 -19.63 26.04
CA ILE A 172 -6.66 -20.53 25.94
C ILE A 172 -7.09 -21.90 25.41
N ALA A 173 -8.27 -22.39 25.80
CA ALA A 173 -8.81 -23.67 25.35
C ALA A 173 -9.01 -23.68 23.83
N GLU A 174 -9.63 -22.64 23.26
CA GLU A 174 -9.84 -22.51 21.81
C GLU A 174 -8.51 -22.44 21.03
N LYS A 175 -7.51 -21.74 21.59
CA LYS A 175 -6.16 -21.70 21.01
C LYS A 175 -5.51 -23.09 20.99
N LEU A 176 -5.59 -23.84 22.09
CA LEU A 176 -5.02 -25.19 22.19
C LEU A 176 -5.71 -26.17 21.26
N THR A 177 -7.05 -26.15 21.20
CA THR A 177 -7.81 -26.95 20.24
C THR A 177 -7.44 -26.64 18.79
N SER A 178 -7.19 -25.36 18.46
CA SER A 178 -6.75 -24.97 17.12
C SER A 178 -5.33 -25.46 16.81
N LYS A 179 -4.41 -25.39 17.78
CA LYS A 179 -3.06 -25.97 17.66
C LYS A 179 -3.12 -27.47 17.42
N GLU A 180 -3.92 -28.20 18.18
CA GLU A 180 -4.08 -29.66 18.05
C GLU A 180 -4.56 -30.07 16.66
N LYS A 181 -5.48 -29.31 16.05
CA LYS A 181 -5.95 -29.56 14.68
C LYS A 181 -4.81 -29.46 13.67
N LEU A 182 -3.97 -28.43 13.76
CA LEU A 182 -2.81 -28.26 12.87
C LEU A 182 -1.77 -29.36 13.09
N GLN A 183 -1.49 -29.70 14.34
CA GLN A 183 -0.57 -30.80 14.68
C GLN A 183 -1.07 -32.16 14.17
N LEU A 184 -2.36 -32.46 14.30
CA LEU A 184 -2.96 -33.67 13.77
C LEU A 184 -2.87 -33.73 12.25
N TYR A 185 -3.07 -32.59 11.57
CA TYR A 185 -2.85 -32.50 10.14
C TYR A 185 -1.39 -32.82 9.76
N CYS A 186 -0.41 -32.25 10.47
CA CYS A 186 1.00 -32.57 10.29
C CYS A 186 1.30 -34.05 10.57
N GLU A 187 0.74 -34.64 11.62
CA GLU A 187 0.93 -36.05 11.97
C GLU A 187 0.40 -36.98 10.87
N ASN A 188 -0.79 -36.70 10.35
CA ASN A 188 -1.36 -37.46 9.25
C ASN A 188 -0.55 -37.35 7.96
N LEU A 189 0.11 -36.21 7.72
CA LEU A 189 0.86 -35.96 6.49
C LEU A 189 2.32 -36.43 6.57
N LEU A 190 2.97 -36.25 7.72
CA LEU A 190 4.42 -36.41 7.91
C LEU A 190 4.78 -37.60 8.81
N GLY A 191 3.80 -38.21 9.48
CA GLY A 191 3.99 -39.34 10.38
C GLY A 191 4.50 -38.99 11.78
N TYR A 192 4.55 -37.70 12.14
CA TYR A 192 4.91 -37.26 13.49
C TYR A 192 4.18 -35.97 13.89
N LYS A 193 3.99 -35.80 15.20
CA LYS A 193 3.35 -34.62 15.79
C LYS A 193 4.42 -33.58 16.17
N PRO A 194 4.50 -32.41 15.49
CA PRO A 194 5.55 -31.43 15.79
C PRO A 194 5.30 -30.68 17.11
N ASP A 195 6.36 -30.28 17.83
CA ASP A 195 6.24 -29.42 19.02
C ASP A 195 5.72 -28.02 18.65
N PHE A 196 6.20 -27.49 17.53
CA PHE A 196 5.92 -26.15 17.00
C PHE A 196 5.36 -26.21 15.58
N VAL A 197 4.40 -25.32 15.30
CA VAL A 197 3.85 -25.12 13.95
C VAL A 197 4.01 -23.64 13.61
N PHE A 198 4.76 -23.35 12.57
CA PHE A 198 4.97 -22.02 12.02
C PHE A 198 4.07 -21.82 10.81
N THR A 199 3.46 -20.65 10.71
CA THR A 199 2.56 -20.32 9.60
C THR A 199 2.87 -18.94 9.07
N HIS A 200 3.06 -18.82 7.75
CA HIS A 200 3.04 -17.53 7.07
C HIS A 200 1.95 -17.56 6.00
N VAL A 201 0.81 -16.93 6.30
CA VAL A 201 -0.34 -16.88 5.41
C VAL A 201 -0.35 -15.53 4.69
N THR A 202 -0.10 -15.55 3.39
CA THR A 202 0.05 -14.31 2.61
C THR A 202 -0.12 -14.54 1.10
N ARG A 203 -0.20 -13.46 0.33
CA ARG A 203 -0.14 -13.51 -1.14
C ARG A 203 1.28 -13.91 -1.58
N MET A 204 1.37 -14.65 -2.68
CA MET A 204 2.65 -15.09 -3.27
C MET A 204 3.35 -13.94 -4.01
N VAL A 205 3.93 -13.00 -3.28
CA VAL A 205 4.73 -11.89 -3.82
C VAL A 205 6.02 -11.69 -3.02
N GLN A 206 7.06 -11.18 -3.67
CA GLN A 206 8.41 -11.08 -3.10
C GLN A 206 8.49 -10.20 -1.85
N SER A 207 7.71 -9.11 -1.84
CA SER A 207 7.58 -8.18 -0.71
C SER A 207 6.99 -8.81 0.56
N LYS A 208 6.43 -10.02 0.47
CA LYS A 208 5.96 -10.78 1.65
C LYS A 208 7.04 -11.59 2.34
N GLY A 209 8.25 -11.65 1.78
CA GLY A 209 9.42 -12.13 2.53
C GLY A 209 9.43 -13.63 2.84
N LEU A 210 8.61 -14.45 2.17
CA LEU A 210 8.58 -15.90 2.36
C LEU A 210 9.97 -16.57 2.24
N TRP A 211 10.84 -16.01 1.40
CA TRP A 211 12.22 -16.46 1.24
C TRP A 211 13.08 -16.24 2.50
N ARG A 212 12.77 -15.24 3.33
CA ARG A 212 13.45 -15.02 4.62
C ARG A 212 13.02 -16.05 5.64
N ASP A 213 11.74 -16.44 5.65
CA ASP A 213 11.25 -17.46 6.58
C ASP A 213 12.01 -18.76 6.38
N LEU A 214 12.20 -19.20 5.13
CA LEU A 214 12.97 -20.41 4.85
C LEU A 214 14.40 -20.34 5.42
N ARG A 215 15.08 -19.20 5.24
CA ARG A 215 16.41 -18.98 5.82
C ARG A 215 16.39 -19.00 7.35
N VAL A 216 15.37 -18.43 7.99
CA VAL A 216 15.21 -18.47 9.44
C VAL A 216 14.96 -19.90 9.91
N LEU A 217 14.08 -20.62 9.23
CA LEU A 217 13.75 -22.01 9.54
C LEU A 217 14.98 -22.93 9.42
N GLU A 218 15.86 -22.73 8.44
CA GLU A 218 17.15 -23.45 8.35
C GLU A 218 18.05 -23.27 9.58
N HIS A 219 17.99 -22.12 10.25
CA HIS A 219 18.77 -21.87 11.47
C HIS A 219 18.06 -22.44 12.71
N ILE A 220 16.74 -22.27 12.79
CA ILE A 220 15.92 -22.80 13.89
C ILE A 220 15.98 -24.33 13.91
N GLU A 221 15.93 -24.98 12.76
CA GLU A 221 15.96 -26.44 12.65
C GLU A 221 17.22 -27.04 13.29
N LYS A 222 18.38 -26.42 13.07
CA LYS A 222 19.65 -26.85 13.67
C LYS A 222 19.61 -26.80 15.19
N GLU A 223 19.03 -25.74 15.74
CA GLU A 223 18.89 -25.57 17.19
C GLU A 223 17.84 -26.52 17.77
N PHE A 224 16.75 -26.78 17.06
CA PHE A 224 15.74 -27.74 17.51
C PHE A 224 16.31 -29.15 17.64
N ARG A 225 17.25 -29.56 16.77
CA ARG A 225 17.95 -30.84 16.92
C ARG A 225 18.79 -30.93 18.19
N THR A 226 19.41 -29.84 18.66
CA THR A 226 20.24 -29.88 19.89
C THR A 226 19.38 -30.06 21.14
N GLN A 227 18.09 -29.73 21.06
CA GLN A 227 17.14 -29.75 22.17
C GLN A 227 16.11 -30.89 22.07
N ASP A 228 16.25 -31.79 21.10
CA ASP A 228 15.27 -32.84 20.81
C ASP A 228 13.86 -32.27 20.59
N LYS A 229 13.78 -31.20 19.79
CA LYS A 229 12.55 -30.51 19.39
C LYS A 229 12.27 -30.65 17.91
N THR A 230 11.00 -30.49 17.57
CA THR A 230 10.51 -30.59 16.19
C THR A 230 9.64 -29.39 15.81
N GLY A 231 9.74 -28.96 14.55
CA GLY A 231 8.97 -27.84 14.02
C GLY A 231 8.63 -28.06 12.55
N VAL A 232 7.49 -27.53 12.14
CA VAL A 232 7.02 -27.48 10.74
C VAL A 232 6.66 -26.05 10.39
#